data_AF-A0A6J8ACQ6-F1
#
_entry.id   AF-A0A6J8ACQ6-F1
#
_cell.length_a   1.000
_cell.length_b   1.000
_cell.length_c   1.000
_cell.angle_alpha   90.00
_cell.angle_beta   90.00
_cell.angle_gamma   90.00
#
_symmetry.space_group_name_H-M   'P 1'
#
loop_
_entity.id
_entity.type
_entity.pdbx_description
1 polymer ?
#
loop_
_entity_poly.entity_id
_entity_poly.type
_entity_poly.pdbx_seq_one_letter_code
_entity_poly.pdbx_strand_id
1 'polypeptide(L)'
;MLDTKNKVYSVNGDTPLHVAARYGSHDTVQLLLKRTDVDPNKENKNGDTPLHVAARYGLDDTAQLLLKRTDVDPNKENKDGDTPLHFAARKGSHNIVRLLLERTDIDPNKGNEDGNTAFDIAAEAEHFKIVKLLLGRTTIDPRRVYEDGNTVLHKAARREELELVELLLEISNIDPNQRNKV
;
A
#
# COMPACT_ATOMS: atom_id res chain seq x y z
N MET A 1 -40.95 18.15 7.72
CA MET A 1 -39.81 18.16 8.66
C MET A 1 -39.26 16.75 8.71
N LEU A 2 -38.15 16.50 8.02
CA LEU A 2 -37.48 15.20 8.02
C LEU A 2 -36.35 15.23 9.06
N ASP A 3 -36.29 14.17 9.85
CA ASP A 3 -35.41 13.94 10.98
C ASP A 3 -33.93 13.98 10.57
N THR A 4 -33.20 15.00 11.04
CA THR A 4 -31.77 15.22 10.79
C THR A 4 -30.88 14.75 11.94
N LYS A 5 -31.40 13.99 12.91
CA LYS A 5 -30.57 13.52 14.02
C LYS A 5 -30.24 12.04 13.81
N ASN A 6 -28.95 11.81 13.52
CA ASN A 6 -28.15 10.65 13.95
C ASN A 6 -27.44 9.85 12.84
N LYS A 7 -26.79 10.52 11.88
CA LYS A 7 -25.53 9.98 11.32
C LYS A 7 -24.42 10.35 12.30
N VAL A 8 -24.07 9.43 13.20
CA VAL A 8 -22.86 9.52 14.00
C VAL A 8 -21.68 9.46 13.04
N TYR A 9 -21.20 10.61 12.57
CA TYR A 9 -19.89 10.68 11.95
C TYR A 9 -18.90 10.40 13.07
N SER A 10 -18.31 9.20 13.07
CA SER A 10 -17.06 9.01 13.79
C SER A 10 -16.11 10.13 13.36
N VAL A 11 -15.85 11.08 14.26
CA VAL A 11 -14.88 12.16 14.03
C VAL A 11 -13.50 11.53 14.01
N ASN A 12 -13.10 10.97 12.87
CA ASN A 12 -11.83 10.24 12.67
C ASN A 12 -10.59 11.14 12.80
N GLY A 13 -10.75 12.43 13.16
CA GLY A 13 -9.65 13.40 13.18
C GLY A 13 -9.14 13.77 11.79
N ASP A 14 -9.91 13.46 10.74
CA ASP A 14 -9.55 13.76 9.35
C ASP A 14 -9.43 15.29 9.17
N THR A 15 -8.30 15.73 8.61
CA THR A 15 -8.18 17.09 8.06
C THR A 15 -8.98 17.22 6.76
N PRO A 16 -9.27 18.44 6.26
CA PRO A 16 -9.90 18.61 4.96
C PRO A 16 -9.15 17.88 3.82
N LEU A 17 -7.82 17.77 3.90
CA LEU A 17 -7.02 17.06 2.92
C LEU A 17 -7.26 15.53 2.98
N HIS A 18 -7.49 14.94 4.15
CA HIS A 18 -7.91 13.53 4.24
C HIS A 18 -9.27 13.32 3.60
N VAL A 19 -10.23 14.19 3.86
CA VAL A 19 -11.57 14.10 3.28
C VAL A 19 -11.50 14.22 1.77
N ALA A 20 -10.76 15.21 1.25
CA ALA A 20 -10.55 15.38 -0.19
C ALA A 20 -9.85 14.15 -0.81
N ALA A 21 -8.84 13.60 -0.12
CA ALA A 21 -8.14 12.40 -0.58
C ALA A 21 -9.04 11.16 -0.56
N ARG A 22 -9.90 10.98 0.44
CA ARG A 22 -10.86 9.86 0.55
C ARG A 22 -11.84 9.80 -0.62
N TYR A 23 -12.30 10.97 -1.06
CA TYR A 23 -13.31 11.08 -2.11
C TYR A 23 -12.72 11.36 -3.50
N GLY A 24 -11.39 11.34 -3.64
CA GLY A 24 -10.73 11.62 -4.93
C GLY A 24 -11.07 13.00 -5.49
N SER A 25 -11.28 13.99 -4.62
CA SER A 25 -11.68 15.35 -5.01
C SER A 25 -10.47 16.12 -5.54
N HIS A 26 -10.04 15.82 -6.77
CA HIS A 26 -8.77 16.30 -7.36
C HIS A 26 -8.57 17.81 -7.25
N ASP A 27 -9.56 18.62 -7.63
CA ASP A 27 -9.44 20.08 -7.58
C ASP A 27 -9.27 20.59 -6.14
N THR A 28 -9.99 19.99 -5.19
CA THR A 28 -9.87 20.32 -3.76
C THR A 28 -8.50 19.91 -3.22
N VAL A 29 -8.00 18.72 -3.59
CA VAL A 29 -6.65 18.27 -3.22
C VAL A 29 -5.62 19.26 -3.75
N GLN A 30 -5.68 19.61 -5.04
CA GLN A 30 -4.75 20.59 -5.62
C GLN A 30 -4.83 21.96 -4.94
N LEU A 31 -6.04 22.45 -4.65
CA LEU A 31 -6.23 23.74 -4.00
C LEU A 31 -5.61 23.75 -2.59
N LEU A 32 -5.82 22.69 -1.82
CA LEU A 32 -5.24 22.55 -0.48
C LEU A 32 -3.71 22.44 -0.54
N LEU A 33 -3.17 21.62 -1.46
CA LEU A 33 -1.73 21.41 -1.61
C LEU A 33 -0.98 22.62 -2.18
N LYS A 34 -1.66 23.65 -2.71
CA LYS A 34 -1.04 24.94 -3.09
C LYS A 34 -0.77 25.84 -1.88
N ARG A 35 -1.38 25.57 -0.73
CA ARG A 35 -1.14 26.36 0.47
C ARG A 35 0.11 25.90 1.20
N THR A 36 0.83 26.86 1.77
CA THR A 36 2.08 26.62 2.51
C THR A 36 1.83 26.19 3.97
N ASP A 37 0.63 26.48 4.51
CA ASP A 37 0.23 26.16 5.88
C ASP A 37 -0.46 24.79 6.01
N VAL A 38 -0.68 24.08 4.88
CA VAL A 38 -1.20 22.72 4.87
C VAL A 38 -0.05 21.74 5.03
N ASP A 39 -0.08 21.01 6.14
CA ASP A 39 0.79 19.85 6.40
C ASP A 39 0.20 18.60 5.71
N PRO A 40 0.81 18.09 4.64
CA PRO A 40 0.30 16.94 3.91
C PRO A 40 0.56 15.61 4.61
N ASN A 41 1.35 15.59 5.69
CA ASN A 41 1.63 14.40 6.50
C ASN A 41 0.84 14.38 7.81
N LYS A 42 -0.08 15.32 8.01
CA LYS A 42 -0.89 15.35 9.23
C LYS A 42 -1.62 14.01 9.37
N GLU A 43 -1.51 13.41 10.54
CA GLU A 43 -2.12 12.12 10.84
C GLU A 43 -3.53 12.31 11.41
N ASN A 44 -4.46 11.46 10.98
CA ASN A 44 -5.77 11.35 11.62
C ASN A 44 -5.70 10.49 12.90
N LYS A 45 -6.84 10.18 13.53
CA LYS A 45 -6.86 9.41 14.79
C LYS A 45 -6.32 7.99 14.67
N ASN A 46 -6.21 7.43 13.46
CA ASN A 46 -5.65 6.11 13.22
C ASN A 46 -4.15 6.17 12.85
N GLY A 47 -3.55 7.36 12.83
CA GLY A 47 -2.20 7.54 12.29
C GLY A 47 -2.16 7.60 10.76
N ASP A 48 -3.30 7.50 10.07
CA ASP A 48 -3.31 7.57 8.61
C ASP A 48 -3.07 9.02 8.18
N THR A 49 -2.16 9.23 7.23
CA THR A 49 -2.01 10.49 6.48
C THR A 49 -2.99 10.53 5.29
N PRO A 50 -3.18 11.67 4.59
CA PRO A 50 -3.88 11.70 3.31
C PRO A 50 -3.36 10.71 2.25
N LEU A 51 -2.05 10.41 2.22
CA LEU A 51 -1.48 9.45 1.27
C LEU A 51 -1.90 8.00 1.58
N HIS A 52 -1.91 7.59 2.85
CA HIS A 52 -2.54 6.33 3.30
C HIS A 52 -3.99 6.21 2.82
N VAL A 53 -4.77 7.29 2.98
CA VAL A 53 -6.17 7.32 2.55
C VAL A 53 -6.27 7.13 1.04
N ALA A 54 -5.52 7.88 0.25
CA ALA A 54 -5.50 7.72 -1.21
C ALA A 54 -5.09 6.30 -1.64
N ALA A 55 -4.07 5.71 -1.01
CA ALA A 55 -3.61 4.35 -1.26
C ALA A 55 -4.66 3.29 -0.90
N ARG A 56 -5.34 3.44 0.25
CA ARG A 56 -6.41 2.53 0.72
C ARG A 56 -7.57 2.47 -0.26
N TYR A 57 -7.94 3.60 -0.84
CA TYR A 57 -9.05 3.68 -1.79
C TYR A 57 -8.63 3.47 -3.27
N GLY A 58 -7.33 3.39 -3.56
CA GLY A 58 -6.81 3.18 -4.92
C GLY A 58 -7.00 4.40 -5.82
N LEU A 59 -6.82 5.60 -5.27
CA LEU A 59 -7.05 6.86 -5.98
C LEU A 59 -5.74 7.37 -6.59
N ASP A 60 -5.39 6.83 -7.76
CA ASP A 60 -4.12 7.05 -8.46
C ASP A 60 -3.77 8.53 -8.63
N ASP A 61 -4.69 9.33 -9.17
CA ASP A 61 -4.49 10.75 -9.44
C ASP A 61 -4.28 11.55 -8.14
N THR A 62 -4.98 11.18 -7.07
CA THR A 62 -4.83 11.82 -5.76
C THR A 62 -3.48 11.46 -5.13
N ALA A 63 -3.07 10.19 -5.19
CA ALA A 63 -1.75 9.76 -4.73
C ALA A 63 -0.64 10.46 -5.52
N GLN A 64 -0.80 10.59 -6.85
CA GLN A 64 0.15 11.32 -7.68
C GLN A 64 0.25 12.80 -7.29
N LEU A 65 -0.88 13.46 -7.03
CA LEU A 65 -0.89 14.87 -6.59
C LEU A 65 -0.19 15.06 -5.25
N LEU A 66 -0.41 14.16 -4.29
CA LEU A 66 0.27 14.18 -3.00
C LEU A 66 1.78 13.97 -3.18
N LEU A 67 2.19 12.94 -3.93
CA LEU A 67 3.60 12.59 -4.14
C LEU A 67 4.40 13.61 -4.98
N LYS A 68 3.75 14.58 -5.63
CA LYS A 68 4.41 15.72 -6.28
C LYS A 68 5.00 16.71 -5.27
N ARG A 69 4.49 16.74 -4.04
CA ARG A 69 5.04 17.57 -2.98
C ARG A 69 6.28 16.92 -2.39
N THR A 70 7.36 17.70 -2.26
CA THR A 70 8.64 17.22 -1.74
C THR A 70 8.64 16.96 -0.25
N ASP A 71 7.71 17.56 0.49
CA ASP A 71 7.58 17.42 1.94
C ASP A 71 6.66 16.27 2.35
N VAL A 72 6.05 15.54 1.41
CA VAL A 72 5.28 14.32 1.72
C VAL A 72 6.24 13.18 2.05
N ASP A 73 6.03 12.55 3.20
CA ASP A 73 6.78 11.38 3.65
C ASP A 73 6.04 10.10 3.20
N PRO A 74 6.56 9.36 2.21
CA PRO A 74 5.89 8.17 1.69
C PRO A 74 6.03 6.95 2.62
N ASN A 75 6.87 7.02 3.66
CA ASN A 75 7.12 5.94 4.61
C ASN A 75 6.42 6.13 5.95
N LYS A 76 5.58 7.16 6.09
CA LYS A 76 4.80 7.36 7.31
C LYS A 76 4.08 6.09 7.70
N GLU A 77 4.17 5.73 8.97
CA GLU A 77 3.53 4.57 9.56
C GLU A 77 2.26 5.04 10.27
N ASN A 78 1.15 4.34 10.04
CA ASN A 78 -0.02 4.51 10.87
C ASN A 78 0.13 3.75 12.20
N LYS A 79 -0.93 3.70 13.02
CA LYS A 79 -0.89 3.03 14.32
C LYS A 79 -0.67 1.52 14.30
N ASP A 80 -0.82 0.87 13.15
CA ASP A 80 -0.60 -0.57 12.97
C ASP A 80 0.75 -0.83 12.27
N GLY A 81 1.59 0.21 12.12
CA GLY A 81 2.85 0.15 11.37
C GLY A 81 2.67 0.08 9.85
N ASP A 82 1.44 0.13 9.33
CA ASP A 82 1.19 0.11 7.90
C ASP A 82 1.62 1.46 7.30
N THR A 83 2.40 1.39 6.21
CA THR A 83 2.72 2.55 5.36
C THR A 83 1.72 2.69 4.20
N PRO A 84 1.71 3.80 3.42
CA PRO A 84 0.90 3.88 2.21
C PRO A 84 1.16 2.75 1.20
N LEU A 85 2.38 2.21 1.15
CA LEU A 85 2.72 1.10 0.27
C LEU A 85 2.00 -0.19 0.67
N HIS A 86 1.83 -0.44 1.97
CA HIS A 86 1.05 -1.57 2.49
C HIS A 86 -0.42 -1.48 2.04
N PHE A 87 -1.03 -0.29 2.14
CA PHE A 87 -2.40 -0.08 1.66
C PHE A 87 -2.53 -0.22 0.15
N ALA A 88 -1.59 0.31 -0.63
CA ALA A 88 -1.60 0.19 -2.10
C ALA A 88 -1.45 -1.28 -2.53
N ALA A 89 -0.57 -2.03 -1.88
CA ALA A 89 -0.40 -3.47 -2.06
C ALA A 89 -1.69 -4.23 -1.74
N ARG A 90 -2.28 -4.02 -0.56
CA ARG A 90 -3.54 -4.67 -0.13
C ARG A 90 -4.68 -4.41 -1.11
N LYS A 91 -4.77 -3.16 -1.59
CA LYS A 91 -5.81 -2.73 -2.54
C LYS A 91 -5.61 -3.30 -3.94
N GLY A 92 -4.40 -3.72 -4.30
CA GLY A 92 -4.06 -4.10 -5.67
C GLY A 92 -3.79 -2.91 -6.60
N SER A 93 -3.47 -1.73 -6.04
CA SER A 93 -3.27 -0.50 -6.81
C SER A 93 -1.87 -0.44 -7.41
N HIS A 94 -1.68 -1.13 -8.54
CA HIS A 94 -0.38 -1.21 -9.23
C HIS A 94 0.25 0.16 -9.52
N ASN A 95 -0.57 1.14 -9.93
CA ASN A 95 -0.08 2.49 -10.23
C ASN A 95 0.46 3.22 -8.99
N ILE A 96 -0.25 3.14 -7.85
CA ILE A 96 0.22 3.76 -6.59
C ILE A 96 1.50 3.08 -6.11
N VAL A 97 1.59 1.75 -6.18
CA VAL A 97 2.82 1.03 -5.86
C VAL A 97 3.97 1.52 -6.74
N ARG A 98 3.77 1.64 -8.06
CA ARG A 98 4.79 2.15 -8.96
C ARG A 98 5.22 3.58 -8.60
N LEU A 99 4.26 4.48 -8.35
CA LEU A 99 4.53 5.87 -7.95
C LEU A 99 5.34 5.95 -6.65
N LEU A 100 5.01 5.11 -5.66
CA LEU A 100 5.75 5.03 -4.40
C LEU A 100 7.16 4.48 -4.63
N LEU A 101 7.34 3.45 -5.47
CA LEU A 101 8.66 2.90 -5.80
C LEU A 101 9.52 3.81 -6.70
N GLU A 102 8.96 4.89 -7.24
CA GLU A 102 9.72 5.94 -7.96
C GLU A 102 10.30 7.00 -7.02
N ARG A 103 9.86 7.02 -5.76
CA ARG A 103 10.43 7.87 -4.72
C ARG A 103 11.81 7.35 -4.32
N THR A 104 12.79 8.25 -4.25
CA THR A 104 14.17 7.90 -3.87
C THR A 104 14.32 7.60 -2.39
N ASP A 105 13.39 8.07 -1.56
CA ASP A 105 13.38 7.95 -0.10
C ASP A 105 12.50 6.80 0.39
N ILE A 106 11.85 6.02 -0.49
CA ILE A 106 10.98 4.92 -0.09
C ILE A 106 11.77 3.76 0.53
N ASP A 107 11.25 3.19 1.62
CA ASP A 107 11.65 1.90 2.17
C ASP A 107 10.56 0.86 1.89
N PRO A 108 10.67 0.09 0.79
CA PRO A 108 9.64 -0.85 0.39
C PRO A 108 9.69 -2.19 1.16
N ASN A 109 10.75 -2.41 1.95
CA ASN A 109 10.94 -3.62 2.73
C ASN A 109 10.55 -3.44 4.20
N LYS A 110 10.05 -2.26 4.57
CA LYS A 110 9.48 -1.97 5.87
C LYS A 110 8.32 -2.94 6.14
N GLY A 111 8.39 -3.65 7.26
CA GLY A 111 7.28 -4.44 7.77
C GLY A 111 6.40 -3.61 8.72
N ASN A 112 5.11 -3.92 8.75
CA ASN A 112 4.17 -3.40 9.73
C ASN A 112 4.35 -4.06 11.11
N GLU A 113 3.45 -3.83 12.07
CA GLU A 113 3.57 -4.40 13.43
C GLU A 113 3.56 -5.94 13.47
N ASP A 114 2.90 -6.59 12.50
CA ASP A 114 2.92 -8.06 12.33
C ASP A 114 4.17 -8.55 11.55
N GLY A 115 5.08 -7.63 11.23
CA GLY A 115 6.25 -7.88 10.39
C GLY A 115 5.89 -8.17 8.93
N ASN A 116 4.66 -7.90 8.48
CA ASN A 116 4.25 -8.06 7.09
C ASN A 116 4.72 -6.86 6.28
N THR A 117 5.48 -7.11 5.21
CA THR A 117 5.86 -6.10 4.24
C THR A 117 4.75 -5.87 3.21
N ALA A 118 4.87 -4.82 2.39
CA ALA A 118 3.98 -4.63 1.25
C ALA A 118 4.02 -5.81 0.25
N PHE A 119 5.16 -6.50 0.14
CA PHE A 119 5.29 -7.72 -0.65
C PHE A 119 4.42 -8.84 -0.08
N ASP A 120 4.51 -9.08 1.23
CA ASP A 120 3.74 -10.12 1.94
C ASP A 120 2.24 -9.87 1.78
N ILE A 121 1.80 -8.62 1.96
CA ILE A 121 0.41 -8.23 1.77
C ILE A 121 -0.06 -8.46 0.32
N ALA A 122 0.76 -8.10 -0.67
CA ALA A 122 0.42 -8.32 -2.08
C ALA A 122 0.36 -9.81 -2.43
N ALA A 123 1.24 -10.62 -1.86
CA ALA A 123 1.28 -12.05 -2.05
C ALA A 123 0.07 -12.76 -1.41
N GLU A 124 -0.29 -12.39 -0.19
CA GLU A 124 -1.47 -12.92 0.51
C GLU A 124 -2.78 -12.53 -0.19
N ALA A 125 -2.85 -11.30 -0.69
CA ALA A 125 -3.99 -10.83 -1.49
C ALA A 125 -3.94 -11.26 -2.96
N GLU A 126 -2.89 -12.02 -3.35
CA GLU A 126 -2.69 -12.57 -4.70
C GLU A 126 -2.65 -11.50 -5.82
N HIS A 127 -2.16 -10.30 -5.49
CA HIS A 127 -1.94 -9.22 -6.46
C HIS A 127 -0.61 -9.41 -7.19
N PHE A 128 -0.52 -10.45 -8.01
CA PHE A 128 0.76 -10.92 -8.59
C PHE A 128 1.48 -9.90 -9.48
N LYS A 129 0.77 -8.96 -10.10
CA LYS A 129 1.41 -7.83 -10.81
C LYS A 129 2.22 -6.93 -9.86
N ILE A 130 1.77 -6.76 -8.63
CA ILE A 130 2.50 -6.00 -7.60
C ILE A 130 3.65 -6.85 -7.03
N VAL A 131 3.43 -8.15 -6.81
CA VAL A 131 4.49 -9.09 -6.39
C VAL A 131 5.66 -9.06 -7.35
N LYS A 132 5.40 -9.19 -8.66
CA LYS A 132 6.43 -9.07 -9.71
C LYS A 132 7.14 -7.73 -9.69
N LEU A 133 6.39 -6.63 -9.52
CA LEU A 133 6.94 -5.29 -9.47
C LEU A 133 7.89 -5.09 -8.27
N LEU A 134 7.52 -5.60 -7.10
CA LEU A 134 8.35 -5.51 -5.89
C LEU A 134 9.62 -6.37 -6.01
N LEU A 135 9.51 -7.62 -6.50
CA LEU A 135 10.67 -8.47 -6.76
C LEU A 135 11.70 -7.82 -7.70
N GLY A 136 11.22 -7.12 -8.73
CA GLY A 136 12.10 -6.46 -9.70
C GLY A 136 12.71 -5.14 -9.22
N ARG A 137 12.29 -4.60 -8.08
CA ARG A 137 12.71 -3.26 -7.60
C ARG A 137 13.25 -3.24 -6.17
N THR A 138 13.20 -4.35 -5.44
CA THR A 138 13.59 -4.39 -4.03
C THR A 138 14.39 -5.65 -3.72
N THR A 139 15.14 -5.62 -2.62
CA THR A 139 15.78 -6.81 -2.05
C THR A 139 14.87 -7.44 -1.00
N ILE A 140 13.77 -8.07 -1.45
CA ILE A 140 12.83 -8.78 -0.57
C ILE A 140 13.12 -10.29 -0.60
N ASP A 141 12.94 -10.99 0.52
CA ASP A 141 13.00 -12.46 0.58
C ASP A 141 11.60 -13.05 0.30
N PRO A 142 11.37 -13.70 -0.86
CA PRO A 142 10.05 -14.22 -1.20
C PRO A 142 9.73 -15.59 -0.59
N ARG A 143 10.57 -16.10 0.32
CA ARG A 143 10.43 -17.45 0.90
C ARG A 143 9.54 -17.51 2.13
N ARG A 144 8.92 -16.39 2.53
CA ARG A 144 7.97 -16.36 3.65
C ARG A 144 6.90 -17.43 3.45
N VAL A 145 6.63 -18.17 4.52
CA VAL A 145 5.49 -19.08 4.60
C VAL A 145 4.37 -18.32 5.29
N TYR A 146 3.21 -18.30 4.65
CA TYR A 146 2.01 -17.61 5.07
C TYR A 146 1.16 -18.47 6.00
N GLU A 147 0.12 -17.87 6.61
CA GLU A 147 -0.75 -18.54 7.60
C GLU A 147 -1.48 -19.76 7.02
N ASP A 148 -1.70 -19.79 5.70
CA ASP A 148 -2.28 -20.93 4.98
C ASP A 148 -1.26 -22.03 4.63
N GLY A 149 -0.02 -21.91 5.14
CA GLY A 149 1.07 -22.84 4.90
C GLY A 149 1.78 -22.69 3.56
N ASN A 150 1.33 -21.77 2.71
CA ASN A 150 1.87 -21.61 1.36
C ASN A 150 2.99 -20.57 1.32
N THR A 151 3.90 -20.69 0.36
CA THR A 151 4.78 -19.59 -0.04
C THR A 151 4.19 -18.84 -1.22
N VAL A 152 4.82 -17.75 -1.67
CA VAL A 152 4.37 -17.05 -2.88
C VAL A 152 4.46 -17.95 -4.12
N LEU A 153 5.43 -18.88 -4.17
CA LEU A 153 5.57 -19.84 -5.26
C LEU A 153 4.37 -20.82 -5.32
N HIS A 154 3.93 -21.33 -4.17
CA HIS A 154 2.72 -22.16 -4.09
C HIS A 154 1.48 -21.40 -4.59
N LYS A 155 1.32 -20.14 -4.14
CA LYS A 155 0.18 -19.30 -4.54
C LYS A 155 0.22 -19.00 -6.05
N ALA A 156 1.39 -18.68 -6.61
CA ALA A 156 1.58 -18.44 -8.05
C ALA A 156 1.27 -19.70 -8.88
N ALA A 157 1.79 -20.87 -8.47
CA ALA A 157 1.53 -22.14 -9.14
C ALA A 157 0.04 -22.52 -9.14
N ARG A 158 -0.64 -22.35 -7.99
CA ARG A 158 -2.10 -22.60 -7.88
C ARG A 158 -2.94 -21.72 -8.80
N ARG A 159 -2.45 -20.50 -9.11
CA ARG A 159 -3.15 -19.53 -9.96
C ARG A 159 -2.66 -19.52 -11.40
N GLU A 160 -1.80 -20.44 -11.77
CA GLU A 160 -1.24 -20.57 -13.12
C GLU A 160 -0.51 -19.29 -13.59
N GLU A 161 0.10 -18.56 -12.65
CA GLU A 161 0.85 -17.33 -12.92
C GLU A 161 2.27 -17.65 -13.43
N LEU A 162 2.33 -18.17 -14.66
CA LEU A 162 3.54 -18.71 -15.27
C LEU A 162 4.74 -17.74 -15.18
N GLU A 163 4.56 -16.47 -15.55
CA GLU A 163 5.64 -15.47 -15.49
C GLU A 163 6.18 -15.26 -14.07
N LEU A 164 5.30 -15.31 -13.06
CA LEU A 164 5.75 -15.16 -11.66
C LEU A 164 6.44 -16.43 -11.18
N VAL A 165 5.95 -17.61 -11.57
CA VAL A 165 6.63 -18.88 -11.29
C VAL A 165 8.03 -18.88 -11.88
N GLU A 166 8.19 -18.54 -13.16
CA GLU A 166 9.48 -18.42 -13.82
C GLU A 166 10.39 -17.43 -13.08
N LEU A 167 9.90 -16.21 -12.80
CA LEU A 167 10.66 -15.20 -12.07
C LEU A 167 11.16 -15.70 -10.70
N LEU A 168 10.32 -16.43 -9.95
CA LEU A 168 10.70 -16.95 -8.64
C LEU A 168 11.73 -18.08 -8.75
N LEU A 169 11.64 -18.94 -9.76
CA LEU A 169 12.57 -20.05 -9.96
C LEU A 169 13.97 -19.59 -10.40
N GLU A 170 14.10 -18.41 -10.99
CA GLU A 170 15.38 -17.78 -11.27
C GLU A 170 16.09 -17.26 -10.00
N ILE A 171 15.38 -17.15 -8.87
CA ILE A 171 15.97 -16.73 -7.59
C ILE A 171 16.68 -17.95 -6.97
N SER A 172 18.01 -17.90 -6.91
CA SER A 172 18.89 -19.03 -6.60
C SER A 172 18.62 -19.78 -5.27
N ASN A 173 17.88 -19.19 -4.34
CA ASN A 173 17.59 -19.76 -3.02
C ASN A 173 16.13 -20.23 -2.84
N ILE A 174 15.33 -20.22 -3.90
CA ILE A 174 13.97 -20.77 -3.91
C ILE A 174 14.03 -22.28 -4.11
N ASP A 175 13.41 -23.03 -3.19
CA ASP A 175 13.28 -24.48 -3.32
C ASP A 175 11.95 -24.83 -4.01
N PRO A 176 11.97 -25.30 -5.28
CA PRO A 176 10.75 -25.70 -5.99
C PRO A 176 10.05 -26.92 -5.37
N ASN A 177 10.74 -27.67 -4.50
CA ASN A 177 10.18 -28.84 -3.82
C ASN A 177 9.71 -28.53 -2.39
N GLN A 178 9.77 -27.26 -1.96
CA GLN A 178 9.28 -26.88 -0.65
C GLN A 178 7.82 -27.30 -0.52
N ARG A 179 7.52 -28.11 0.50
CA ARG A 179 6.15 -28.50 0.83
C ARG A 179 5.43 -27.37 1.54
N ASN A 180 4.13 -27.22 1.29
CA ASN A 180 3.28 -26.37 2.12
C ASN A 180 3.27 -26.88 3.57
N LYS A 181 3.09 -25.95 4.52
CA LYS A 181 3.05 -26.24 5.96
C LYS A 181 1.63 -26.11 6.47
N VAL A 182 0.88 -27.21 6.46
CA VAL A 182 -0.46 -27.31 7.07
C VAL A 182 -0.45 -28.32 8.22
#